data_AF-A0AAV7RAG8-F1
#
_entry.id   AF-A0AAV7RAG8-F1
#
_cell.length_a   1.000
_cell.length_b   1.000
_cell.length_c   1.000
_cell.angle_alpha   90.00
_cell.angle_beta   90.00
_cell.angle_gamma   90.00
#
_symmetry.space_group_name_H-M   'P 1'
#
loop_
_entity.id
_entity.type
_entity.pdbx_description
1 polymer ?
#
loop_
_entity_poly.entity_id
_entity_poly.type
_entity_poly.pdbx_seq_one_letter_code
_entity_poly.pdbx_strand_id
1 'polypeptide(L)'
;MQQDGMSKEKQGEEVVQHHDEVAPIQSPRDEPLVNSIAGMIRDLAGEVRGGFETSDTNQREIRGLCETLLQKLDDLTERMAALECEVSDLRRVTEENREAIHQVKMGEESQQVKLETMENRMRRNNLRLLKVPEELEKGDLKGLVIRLIKQVTQIEEEEEVLLKIFSVFIESPLGKQLIGINLEGFWYVSTHMPLKNRF
;
A
#
# COMPACT_ATOMS: atom_id res chain seq x y z
N MET A 1 -4.35 -56.15 45.07
CA MET A 1 -3.21 -55.67 45.88
C MET A 1 -3.60 -54.31 46.40
N GLN A 2 -3.66 -53.99 47.68
CA GLN A 2 -3.46 -54.77 48.91
C GLN A 2 -4.15 -53.90 49.98
N GLN A 3 -5.17 -54.45 50.65
CA GLN A 3 -5.58 -54.01 51.98
C GLN A 3 -4.60 -54.65 52.97
N ASP A 4 -4.08 -53.85 53.89
CA ASP A 4 -3.51 -54.25 55.19
C ASP A 4 -3.30 -52.94 55.99
N GLY A 5 -3.55 -52.84 57.29
CA GLY A 5 -3.85 -53.87 58.25
C GLY A 5 -4.45 -53.26 59.52
N MET A 6 -5.08 -54.15 60.28
CA MET A 6 -5.67 -53.94 61.59
C MET A 6 -4.61 -53.62 62.65
N SER A 7 -4.99 -52.82 63.65
CA SER A 7 -4.64 -53.11 65.04
C SER A 7 -5.79 -52.75 65.96
N LYS A 8 -6.32 -53.79 66.61
CA LYS A 8 -7.24 -53.74 67.74
C LYS A 8 -6.41 -53.48 68.99
N GLU A 9 -6.87 -52.59 69.87
CA GLU A 9 -6.59 -52.73 71.29
C GLU A 9 -7.87 -52.42 72.09
N LYS A 10 -8.08 -53.27 73.08
CA LYS A 10 -9.30 -53.48 73.84
C LYS A 10 -9.19 -52.80 75.20
N GLN A 11 -10.38 -52.56 75.77
CA GLN A 11 -10.71 -52.57 77.20
C GLN A 11 -10.35 -51.35 78.05
N GLY A 12 -11.37 -50.86 78.75
CA GLY A 12 -11.28 -49.81 79.76
C GLY A 12 -12.65 -49.22 80.07
N GLU A 13 -13.60 -50.08 80.43
CA GLU A 13 -14.91 -49.71 80.96
C GLU A 13 -14.72 -49.37 82.44
N GLU A 14 -14.87 -48.10 82.82
CA GLU A 14 -15.13 -47.73 84.21
C GLU A 14 -16.12 -46.57 84.24
N VAL A 15 -17.36 -46.95 84.53
CA VAL A 15 -18.48 -46.07 84.83
C VAL A 15 -18.25 -45.50 86.22
N VAL A 16 -17.95 -44.21 86.31
CA VAL A 16 -18.08 -43.46 87.57
C VAL A 16 -19.21 -42.46 87.39
N GLN A 17 -20.40 -42.88 87.84
CA GLN A 17 -21.51 -41.99 88.12
C GLN A 17 -21.19 -41.19 89.38
N HIS A 18 -20.75 -39.94 89.22
CA HIS A 18 -20.90 -38.94 90.27
C HIS A 18 -22.13 -38.09 89.94
N HIS A 19 -23.22 -38.38 90.65
CA HIS A 19 -24.28 -37.42 90.90
C HIS A 19 -23.67 -36.28 91.74
N ASP A 20 -23.37 -35.16 91.10
CA ASP A 20 -23.32 -33.87 91.79
C ASP A 20 -24.42 -32.99 91.22
N GLU A 21 -25.41 -32.79 92.08
CA GLU A 21 -26.57 -31.93 91.94
C GLU A 21 -26.10 -30.48 91.91
N VAL A 22 -25.79 -29.96 90.73
CA VAL A 22 -25.52 -28.53 90.53
C VAL A 22 -26.85 -27.79 90.62
N ALA A 23 -27.14 -27.26 91.80
CA ALA A 23 -28.24 -26.33 92.02
C ALA A 23 -28.18 -25.17 91.00
N PRO A 24 -29.31 -24.75 90.41
CA PRO A 24 -29.31 -23.64 89.47
C PRO A 24 -29.12 -22.34 90.26
N ILE A 25 -27.93 -21.77 90.22
CA ILE A 25 -27.72 -20.36 90.61
C ILE A 25 -28.34 -19.52 89.49
N GLN A 26 -29.66 -19.27 89.58
CA GLN A 26 -30.30 -18.18 88.85
C GLN A 26 -29.84 -16.86 89.48
N SER A 27 -28.76 -16.29 88.93
CA SER A 27 -28.38 -14.89 89.15
C SER A 27 -29.07 -14.04 88.08
N PRO A 28 -30.13 -13.25 88.42
CA PRO A 28 -30.78 -12.35 87.46
C PRO A 28 -29.92 -11.11 87.13
N ARG A 29 -28.62 -11.08 87.49
CA ARG A 29 -27.71 -9.95 87.20
C ARG A 29 -26.92 -10.09 85.89
N ASP A 30 -26.83 -11.30 85.33
CA ASP A 30 -25.95 -11.57 84.18
C ASP A 30 -26.69 -11.61 82.82
N GLU A 31 -28.02 -11.70 82.83
CA GLU A 31 -28.87 -11.67 81.63
C GLU A 31 -28.65 -10.45 80.70
N PRO A 32 -28.53 -9.19 81.19
CA PRO A 32 -28.31 -8.05 80.30
C PRO A 32 -26.93 -8.08 79.62
N LEU A 33 -25.90 -8.59 80.30
CA LEU A 33 -24.56 -8.77 79.75
C LEU A 33 -24.53 -9.87 78.68
N VAL A 34 -25.18 -11.01 78.96
CA VAL A 34 -25.31 -12.12 78.02
C VAL A 34 -26.09 -11.69 76.78
N ASN A 35 -27.19 -10.94 76.94
CA ASN A 35 -27.97 -10.42 75.82
C ASN A 35 -27.20 -9.38 74.99
N SER A 36 -26.39 -8.54 75.63
CA SER A 36 -25.52 -7.57 74.95
C SER A 36 -24.43 -8.26 74.12
N ILE A 37 -23.76 -9.27 74.70
CA ILE A 37 -22.76 -10.09 74.01
C ILE A 37 -23.40 -10.84 72.83
N ALA A 38 -24.58 -11.43 73.03
CA ALA A 38 -25.32 -12.10 71.96
C ALA A 38 -25.73 -11.13 70.82
N GLY A 39 -26.04 -9.88 71.14
CA GLY A 39 -26.29 -8.80 70.17
C GLY A 39 -25.03 -8.48 69.36
N MET A 40 -23.90 -8.22 70.02
CA MET A 40 -22.63 -7.94 69.35
C MET A 40 -22.15 -9.10 68.46
N ILE A 41 -22.34 -10.34 68.91
CA ILE A 41 -22.03 -11.53 68.09
C ILE A 41 -22.91 -11.59 66.85
N ARG A 42 -24.19 -11.25 66.98
CA ARG A 42 -25.13 -11.23 65.84
C ARG A 42 -24.79 -10.13 64.84
N ASP A 43 -24.44 -8.94 65.33
CA ASP A 43 -24.04 -7.81 64.50
C ASP A 43 -22.73 -8.12 63.76
N LEU A 44 -21.72 -8.65 64.46
CA LEU A 44 -20.47 -9.09 63.87
C LEU A 44 -20.68 -10.21 62.84
N ALA A 45 -21.55 -11.18 63.14
CA ALA A 45 -21.90 -12.23 62.18
C ALA A 45 -22.62 -11.68 60.94
N GLY A 46 -23.43 -10.64 61.11
CA GLY A 46 -24.08 -9.90 60.02
C GLY A 46 -23.08 -9.14 59.15
N GLU A 47 -22.15 -8.41 59.76
CA GLU A 47 -21.08 -7.68 59.05
C GLU A 47 -20.15 -8.63 58.29
N VAL A 48 -19.73 -9.72 58.93
CA VAL A 48 -18.90 -10.75 58.29
C VAL A 48 -19.63 -11.36 57.10
N ARG A 49 -20.92 -11.70 57.24
CA ARG A 49 -21.73 -12.23 56.14
C ARG A 49 -21.86 -11.23 55.00
N GLY A 50 -22.20 -9.97 55.28
CA GLY A 50 -22.31 -8.91 54.28
C GLY A 50 -20.98 -8.65 53.56
N GLY A 51 -19.86 -8.74 54.29
CA GLY A 51 -18.51 -8.68 53.72
C GLY A 51 -18.22 -9.82 52.75
N PHE A 52 -18.57 -11.06 53.11
CA PHE A 52 -18.43 -12.21 52.21
C PHE A 52 -19.32 -12.09 50.97
N GLU A 53 -20.59 -11.69 51.12
CA GLU A 53 -21.50 -11.49 50.00
C GLU A 53 -20.98 -10.42 49.03
N THR A 54 -20.48 -9.30 49.54
CA THR A 54 -19.86 -8.23 48.72
C THR A 54 -18.57 -8.70 48.05
N SER A 55 -17.76 -9.49 48.74
CA SER A 55 -16.55 -10.08 48.16
C SER A 55 -16.91 -11.02 46.99
N ASP A 56 -17.95 -11.84 47.14
CA ASP A 56 -18.42 -12.76 46.11
C ASP A 56 -18.98 -12.03 44.88
N THR A 57 -19.72 -10.93 45.07
CA THR A 57 -20.18 -10.10 43.95
C THR A 57 -19.01 -9.49 43.20
N ASN A 58 -18.04 -8.91 43.92
CA ASN A 58 -16.86 -8.31 43.32
C ASN A 58 -16.02 -9.34 42.54
N GLN A 59 -15.85 -10.55 43.09
CA GLN A 59 -15.15 -11.63 42.40
C GLN A 59 -15.84 -12.04 41.09
N ARG A 60 -17.18 -12.08 41.09
CA ARG A 60 -17.95 -12.39 39.89
C ARG A 60 -17.82 -11.29 38.83
N GLU A 61 -17.89 -10.02 39.24
CA GLU A 61 -17.71 -8.88 38.35
C GLU A 61 -16.31 -8.84 37.74
N ILE A 62 -15.27 -9.01 38.57
CA ILE A 62 -13.88 -9.06 38.10
C ILE A 62 -13.70 -10.20 37.08
N ARG A 63 -14.28 -11.38 37.35
CA ARG A 63 -14.21 -12.51 36.41
C ARG A 63 -14.89 -12.18 35.08
N GLY A 64 -16.08 -11.59 35.11
CA GLY A 64 -16.78 -11.19 33.88
C GLY A 64 -16.04 -10.12 33.09
N LEU A 65 -15.39 -9.17 33.78
CA LEU A 65 -14.52 -8.18 33.13
C LEU A 65 -13.29 -8.83 32.50
N CYS A 66 -12.64 -9.77 33.19
CA CYS A 66 -11.50 -10.52 32.65
C CYS A 66 -11.89 -11.32 31.40
N GLU A 67 -13.03 -12.02 31.42
CA GLU A 67 -13.55 -12.75 30.26
C GLU A 67 -13.84 -11.81 29.08
N THR A 68 -14.45 -10.65 29.35
CA THR A 68 -14.71 -9.63 28.32
C THR A 68 -13.42 -9.07 27.73
N LEU A 69 -12.41 -8.84 28.56
CA LEU A 69 -11.10 -8.36 28.11
C LEU A 69 -10.37 -9.40 27.26
N LEU A 70 -10.42 -10.68 27.66
CA LEU A 70 -9.84 -11.78 26.88
C LEU A 70 -10.49 -11.86 25.50
N GLN A 71 -11.83 -11.84 25.43
CA GLN A 71 -12.53 -11.84 24.15
C GLN A 71 -12.13 -10.67 23.25
N LYS A 72 -12.04 -9.46 23.82
CA LYS A 72 -11.59 -8.29 23.05
C LYS A 72 -10.14 -8.39 22.58
N LEU A 73 -9.26 -9.02 23.36
CA LEU A 73 -7.88 -9.25 22.97
C LEU A 73 -7.78 -10.26 21.82
N ASP A 74 -8.60 -11.32 21.85
CA ASP A 74 -8.68 -12.30 20.77
C ASP A 74 -9.18 -11.63 19.48
N ASP A 75 -10.28 -10.88 19.55
CA ASP A 75 -10.83 -10.12 18.42
C ASP A 75 -9.80 -9.13 17.83
N LEU A 76 -9.05 -8.44 18.69
CA LEU A 76 -7.99 -7.51 18.25
C LEU A 76 -6.83 -8.25 17.60
N THR A 77 -6.47 -9.43 18.11
CA THR A 77 -5.40 -10.26 17.55
C THR A 77 -5.77 -10.76 16.16
N GLU A 78 -7.00 -11.25 15.98
CA GLU A 78 -7.50 -11.68 14.66
C GLU A 78 -7.53 -10.52 13.66
N ARG A 79 -8.05 -9.36 14.08
CA ARG A 79 -8.06 -8.16 13.22
C ARG A 79 -6.66 -7.69 12.85
N MET A 80 -5.72 -7.79 13.78
CA MET A 80 -4.32 -7.43 13.54
C MET A 80 -3.68 -8.36 12.51
N ALA A 81 -3.88 -9.68 12.65
CA ALA A 81 -3.40 -10.67 11.69
C ALA A 81 -4.00 -10.43 10.29
N ALA A 82 -5.30 -10.13 10.19
CA ALA A 82 -5.95 -9.80 8.93
C ALA A 82 -5.34 -8.54 8.27
N LEU A 83 -5.13 -7.47 9.06
CA LEU A 83 -4.50 -6.24 8.57
C LEU A 83 -3.05 -6.46 8.14
N GLU A 84 -2.28 -7.30 8.85
CA GLU A 84 -0.92 -7.65 8.45
C GLU A 84 -0.89 -8.38 7.10
N CYS A 85 -1.84 -9.30 6.87
CA CYS A 85 -2.02 -9.94 5.56
C CYS A 85 -2.36 -8.94 4.47
N GLU A 86 -3.34 -8.06 4.69
CA GLU A 86 -3.74 -7.03 3.72
C GLU A 86 -2.57 -6.08 3.38
N VAL A 87 -1.81 -5.65 4.38
CA VAL A 87 -0.62 -4.80 4.17
C VAL A 87 0.45 -5.54 3.38
N SER A 88 0.65 -6.83 3.63
CA SER A 88 1.58 -7.65 2.86
C SER A 88 1.18 -7.75 1.38
N ASP A 89 -0.11 -8.00 1.12
CA ASP A 89 -0.65 -8.07 -0.24
C ASP A 89 -0.55 -6.72 -0.97
N LEU A 90 -0.88 -5.62 -0.28
CA LEU A 90 -0.73 -4.27 -0.83
C LEU A 90 0.72 -3.95 -1.18
N ARG A 91 1.68 -4.34 -0.33
CA ARG A 91 3.11 -4.17 -0.61
C ARG A 91 3.54 -4.94 -1.86
N ARG A 92 3.10 -6.19 -2.01
CA ARG A 92 3.39 -6.99 -3.19
C ARG A 92 2.85 -6.35 -4.47
N VAL A 93 1.58 -5.97 -4.49
CA VAL A 93 0.94 -5.32 -5.65
C VAL A 93 1.61 -3.98 -5.97
N THR A 94 2.01 -3.23 -4.94
CA THR A 94 2.72 -1.95 -5.14
C THR A 94 4.07 -2.15 -5.82
N GLU A 95 4.83 -3.17 -5.43
CA GLU A 95 6.13 -3.44 -6.08
C GLU A 95 5.93 -3.95 -7.51
N GLU A 96 4.98 -4.85 -7.76
CA GLU A 96 4.64 -5.32 -9.11
C GLU A 96 4.25 -4.15 -10.03
N ASN A 97 3.43 -3.22 -9.53
CA ASN A 97 3.07 -2.02 -10.27
C ASN A 97 4.27 -1.09 -10.50
N ARG A 98 5.16 -0.96 -9.52
CA ARG A 98 6.37 -0.14 -9.63
C ARG A 98 7.29 -0.67 -10.74
N GLU A 99 7.47 -1.98 -10.80
CA GLU A 99 8.24 -2.64 -11.86
C GLU A 99 7.59 -2.48 -13.23
N ALA A 100 6.26 -2.66 -13.32
CA ALA A 100 5.52 -2.48 -14.57
C ALA A 100 5.64 -1.03 -15.10
N ILE A 101 5.46 -0.03 -14.23
CA ILE A 101 5.63 1.38 -14.58
C ILE A 101 7.06 1.66 -15.05
N HIS A 102 8.07 1.11 -14.37
CA HIS A 102 9.45 1.26 -14.78
C HIS A 102 9.69 0.69 -16.19
N GLN A 103 9.17 -0.49 -16.50
CA GLN A 103 9.29 -1.09 -17.83
C GLN A 103 8.62 -0.25 -18.91
N VAL A 104 7.41 0.26 -18.65
CA VAL A 104 6.69 1.15 -19.58
C VAL A 104 7.50 2.41 -19.84
N LYS A 105 8.04 3.04 -18.80
CA LYS A 105 8.87 4.25 -18.93
C LYS A 105 10.12 4.01 -19.78
N MET A 106 10.84 2.92 -19.53
CA MET A 106 12.00 2.55 -20.34
C MET A 106 11.62 2.29 -21.81
N GLY A 107 10.46 1.67 -22.03
CA GLY A 107 9.91 1.45 -23.36
C GLY A 107 9.57 2.76 -24.09
N GLU A 108 8.94 3.70 -23.39
CA GLU A 108 8.59 5.03 -23.91
C GLU A 108 9.85 5.82 -24.28
N GLU A 109 10.85 5.88 -23.41
CA GLU A 109 12.13 6.56 -23.69
C GLU A 109 12.82 5.96 -24.92
N SER A 110 12.82 4.62 -25.05
CA SER A 110 13.37 3.94 -26.23
C SER A 110 12.60 4.29 -27.51
N GLN A 111 11.27 4.34 -27.45
CA GLN A 111 10.42 4.72 -28.58
C GLN A 111 10.63 6.18 -28.98
N GLN A 112 10.76 7.08 -28.00
CA GLN A 112 11.01 8.49 -28.25
C GLN A 112 12.33 8.71 -28.99
N VAL A 113 13.40 8.05 -28.57
CA VAL A 113 14.71 8.11 -29.26
C VAL A 113 14.61 7.57 -30.69
N LYS A 114 13.84 6.50 -30.91
CA LYS A 114 13.62 5.96 -32.27
C LYS A 114 12.84 6.94 -33.14
N LEU A 115 11.78 7.55 -32.62
CA LEU A 115 10.99 8.56 -33.34
C LEU A 115 11.84 9.76 -33.72
N GLU A 116 12.61 10.30 -32.77
CA GLU A 116 13.53 11.41 -33.03
C GLU A 116 14.58 11.04 -34.10
N THR A 117 15.14 9.83 -34.01
CA THR A 117 16.11 9.35 -35.00
C THR A 117 15.49 9.24 -36.39
N MET A 118 14.27 8.72 -36.49
CA MET A 118 13.55 8.63 -37.76
C MET A 118 13.20 10.01 -38.31
N GLU A 119 12.69 10.92 -37.48
CA GLU A 119 12.37 12.29 -37.87
C GLU A 119 13.60 13.04 -38.37
N ASN A 120 14.73 12.89 -37.68
CA ASN A 120 16.02 13.45 -38.10
C ASN A 120 16.50 12.85 -39.42
N ARG A 121 16.33 11.54 -39.63
CA ARG A 121 16.65 10.89 -40.92
C ARG A 121 15.76 11.42 -42.05
N MET A 122 14.46 11.52 -41.81
CA MET A 122 13.49 12.04 -42.79
C MET A 122 13.75 13.50 -43.15
N ARG A 123 14.26 14.31 -42.21
CA ARG A 123 14.58 15.72 -42.44
C ARG A 123 16.01 15.98 -42.89
N ARG A 124 16.88 14.97 -42.92
CA ARG A 124 18.33 15.14 -43.17
C ARG A 124 18.64 15.90 -44.46
N ASN A 125 17.84 15.73 -45.51
CA ASN A 125 18.02 16.42 -46.80
C ASN A 125 17.03 17.55 -47.02
N ASN A 126 16.21 17.88 -46.03
CA ASN A 126 15.22 18.94 -46.15
C ASN A 126 15.86 20.26 -45.72
N LEU A 127 16.14 21.12 -46.69
CA LEU A 127 16.57 22.49 -46.44
C LEU A 127 15.35 23.37 -46.19
N ARG A 128 15.37 24.14 -45.10
CA ARG A 128 14.34 25.13 -44.79
C ARG A 128 14.82 26.51 -45.23
N LEU A 129 14.16 27.08 -46.23
CA LEU A 129 14.36 28.48 -46.62
C LEU A 129 13.51 29.36 -45.70
N LEU A 130 14.17 30.19 -44.91
CA LEU A 130 13.50 31.12 -43.99
C LEU A 130 13.47 32.52 -44.60
N LYS A 131 12.41 33.29 -44.32
CA LYS A 131 12.25 34.69 -44.74
C LYS A 131 12.24 34.90 -46.26
N VAL A 132 11.75 33.93 -47.02
CA VAL A 132 11.44 34.14 -48.44
C VAL A 132 10.19 35.03 -48.49
N PRO A 133 10.23 36.20 -49.18
CA PRO A 133 9.05 37.03 -49.36
C PRO A 133 7.93 36.24 -50.04
N GLU A 134 6.71 36.39 -49.54
CA GLU A 134 5.52 35.79 -50.14
C GLU A 134 5.35 36.29 -51.59
N GLU A 135 4.79 35.46 -52.48
CA GLU A 135 4.57 35.74 -53.91
C GLU A 135 5.83 35.80 -54.81
N LEU A 136 7.04 35.71 -54.25
CA LEU A 136 8.29 35.73 -55.04
C LEU A 136 8.40 34.56 -56.02
N GLU A 137 7.78 33.43 -55.67
CA GLU A 137 7.73 32.22 -56.49
C GLU A 137 6.78 32.34 -57.69
N LYS A 138 5.72 33.15 -57.63
CA LYS A 138 4.68 33.27 -58.69
C LYS A 138 4.24 31.91 -59.29
N GLY A 139 4.20 30.86 -58.49
CA GLY A 139 3.86 29.49 -58.92
C GLY A 139 5.02 28.64 -59.48
N ASP A 140 6.22 29.21 -59.63
CA ASP A 140 7.45 28.50 -60.05
C ASP A 140 8.50 28.45 -58.92
N LEU A 141 8.25 27.53 -57.98
CA LEU A 141 9.18 27.20 -56.90
C LEU A 141 10.53 26.67 -57.40
N LYS A 142 10.54 25.93 -58.53
CA LYS A 142 11.77 25.34 -59.08
C LYS A 142 12.71 26.42 -59.61
N GLY A 143 12.18 27.34 -60.42
CA GLY A 143 12.95 28.48 -60.92
C GLY A 143 13.45 29.40 -59.81
N LEU A 144 12.66 29.57 -58.73
CA LEU A 144 13.11 30.30 -57.54
C LEU A 144 14.34 29.65 -56.89
N VAL A 145 14.32 28.33 -56.66
CA VAL A 145 15.46 27.61 -56.06
C VAL A 145 16.71 27.70 -56.93
N ILE A 146 16.58 27.56 -58.26
CA ILE A 146 17.72 27.67 -59.19
C ILE A 146 18.33 29.08 -59.14
N ARG A 147 17.52 30.13 -59.12
CA ARG A 147 18.01 31.52 -58.99
C ARG A 147 18.75 31.74 -57.68
N LEU A 148 18.22 31.22 -56.57
CA LEU A 148 18.86 31.30 -55.25
C LEU A 148 20.21 30.58 -55.23
N ILE A 149 20.30 29.37 -55.80
CA ILE A 149 21.56 28.64 -55.89
C ILE A 149 22.59 29.45 -56.68
N LYS A 150 22.25 29.89 -57.90
CA LYS A 150 23.15 30.70 -58.75
C LYS A 150 23.65 31.96 -58.03
N GLN A 151 22.76 32.65 -57.31
CA GLN A 151 23.09 33.86 -56.57
C GLN A 151 24.05 33.58 -55.39
N VAL A 152 23.87 32.48 -54.67
CA VAL A 152 24.67 32.16 -53.47
C VAL A 152 26.01 31.50 -53.84
N THR A 153 26.03 30.62 -54.83
CA THR A 153 27.23 29.85 -55.19
C THR A 153 28.15 30.58 -56.16
N GLN A 154 27.67 31.63 -56.84
CA GLN A 154 28.40 32.34 -57.91
C GLN A 154 28.87 31.42 -59.04
N ILE A 155 28.22 30.26 -59.20
CA ILE A 155 28.54 29.31 -60.26
C ILE A 155 27.83 29.81 -61.54
N GLU A 156 28.62 30.25 -62.52
CA GLU A 156 28.15 30.72 -63.83
C GLU A 156 27.90 29.58 -64.84
N GLU A 157 27.96 28.31 -64.42
CA GLU A 157 27.77 27.19 -65.34
C GLU A 157 26.33 27.11 -65.88
N GLU A 158 26.22 26.67 -67.13
CA GLU A 158 24.96 26.44 -67.83
C GLU A 158 24.04 25.54 -67.01
N GLU A 159 22.75 25.86 -67.01
CA GLU A 159 21.70 25.21 -66.22
C GLU A 159 21.68 23.68 -66.37
N GLU A 160 22.17 23.19 -67.51
CA GLU A 160 22.35 21.78 -67.85
C GLU A 160 23.44 21.07 -67.04
N VAL A 161 24.53 21.76 -66.67
CA VAL A 161 25.62 21.19 -65.87
C VAL A 161 25.22 21.07 -64.41
N LEU A 162 24.53 22.09 -63.86
CA LEU A 162 23.98 22.03 -62.51
C LEU A 162 22.90 20.93 -62.38
N LEU A 163 22.07 20.75 -63.41
CA LEU A 163 21.11 19.65 -63.47
C LEU A 163 21.80 18.28 -63.60
N LYS A 164 22.89 18.17 -64.38
CA LYS A 164 23.71 16.94 -64.48
C LYS A 164 24.42 16.62 -63.16
N ILE A 165 24.96 17.62 -62.46
CA ILE A 165 25.56 17.42 -61.13
C ILE A 165 24.49 16.95 -60.15
N PHE A 166 23.30 17.55 -60.17
CA PHE A 166 22.18 17.11 -59.34
C PHE A 166 21.73 15.68 -59.67
N SER A 167 21.61 15.31 -60.95
CA SER A 167 21.21 13.96 -61.35
C SER A 167 22.26 12.92 -61.01
N VAL A 168 23.54 13.20 -61.29
CA VAL A 168 24.68 12.31 -60.95
C VAL A 168 24.80 12.17 -59.42
N PHE A 169 24.57 13.25 -58.67
CA PHE A 169 24.57 13.21 -57.21
C PHE A 169 23.43 12.32 -56.70
N ILE A 170 22.19 12.51 -57.16
CA ILE A 170 21.02 11.68 -56.80
C ILE A 170 21.24 10.20 -57.15
N GLU A 171 21.91 9.90 -58.27
CA GLU A 171 22.14 8.52 -58.72
C GLU A 171 23.34 7.83 -58.05
N SER A 172 24.25 8.59 -57.43
CA SER A 172 25.42 8.06 -56.75
C SER A 172 25.05 7.23 -55.50
N PRO A 173 25.87 6.26 -55.07
CA PRO A 173 25.63 5.50 -53.83
C PRO A 173 25.53 6.40 -52.60
N LEU A 174 26.30 7.50 -52.58
CA LEU A 174 26.27 8.51 -51.52
C LEU A 174 24.97 9.32 -51.53
N GLY A 175 24.48 9.70 -52.72
CA GLY A 175 23.20 10.39 -52.87
C GLY A 175 22.01 9.47 -52.61
N LYS A 176 22.06 8.21 -53.02
CA LYS A 176 21.05 7.18 -52.67
C LYS A 176 21.06 6.83 -51.18
N GLN A 177 22.22 6.87 -50.51
CA GLN A 177 22.32 6.74 -49.05
C GLN A 177 21.85 7.99 -48.31
N LEU A 178 22.15 9.20 -48.81
CA LEU A 178 21.65 10.45 -48.24
C LEU A 178 20.14 10.52 -48.40
N ILE A 179 19.61 10.26 -49.61
CA ILE A 179 18.18 10.25 -49.99
C ILE A 179 17.53 8.92 -49.57
N GLY A 180 18.08 8.23 -48.57
CA GLY A 180 17.70 6.88 -48.16
C GLY A 180 16.21 6.60 -48.20
N ILE A 181 15.83 5.87 -49.27
CA ILE A 181 14.64 5.02 -49.47
C ILE A 181 13.47 5.67 -50.24
N ASN A 182 13.33 5.16 -51.48
CA ASN A 182 12.14 5.00 -52.33
C ASN A 182 11.49 6.24 -52.97
N LEU A 183 11.87 6.55 -54.21
CA LEU A 183 11.19 7.52 -55.09
C LEU A 183 9.90 6.98 -55.72
N GLU A 184 9.46 5.76 -55.41
CA GLU A 184 8.22 5.18 -55.97
C GLU A 184 6.94 5.49 -55.19
N GLY A 185 7.00 6.29 -54.12
CA GLY A 185 5.79 6.65 -53.39
C GLY A 185 5.95 7.93 -52.59
N PHE A 186 4.95 8.80 -52.70
CA PHE A 186 4.73 9.97 -51.85
C PHE A 186 5.57 11.23 -52.17
N TRP A 187 5.22 11.89 -53.27
CA TRP A 187 5.09 13.36 -53.22
C TRP A 187 3.77 13.69 -52.51
N TYR A 188 3.74 13.60 -51.17
CA TYR A 188 2.69 14.27 -50.40
C TYR A 188 3.26 15.59 -49.91
N VAL A 189 2.85 16.68 -50.55
CA VAL A 189 2.87 17.99 -49.92
C VAL A 189 1.80 17.92 -48.83
N SER A 190 2.21 17.66 -47.58
CA SER A 190 1.31 17.75 -46.43
C SER A 190 1.03 19.22 -46.16
N THR A 191 -0.07 19.72 -46.70
CA THR A 191 -0.73 20.95 -46.25
C THR A 191 -1.66 20.62 -45.08
N HIS A 192 -1.12 20.26 -43.91
CA HIS A 192 -1.94 20.25 -42.69
C HIS A 192 -1.31 21.06 -41.54
N MET A 193 -2.14 22.04 -41.15
CA MET A 193 -2.04 23.08 -40.13
C MET A 193 -1.39 22.68 -38.80
N PRO A 194 -0.79 23.63 -38.07
CA PRO A 194 -0.61 23.50 -36.63
C PRO A 194 -1.96 23.68 -35.92
N LEU A 195 -2.41 22.65 -35.21
CA LEU A 195 -3.43 22.78 -34.17
C LEU A 195 -2.90 23.76 -33.10
N LYS A 196 -3.41 24.98 -33.13
CA LYS A 196 -3.44 25.87 -31.97
C LYS A 196 -4.45 25.28 -30.99
N ASN A 197 -3.98 24.63 -29.93
CA ASN A 197 -4.76 24.56 -28.69
C ASN A 197 -4.21 25.61 -27.73
N ARG A 198 -4.91 26.76 -27.74
CA ARG A 198 -5.12 27.55 -26.53
C ARG A 198 -6.12 26.77 -25.67
N PHE A 199 -5.73 26.41 -24.46
CA PHE A 199 -6.42 26.71 -23.19
C PHE A 199 -5.48 26.28 -22.06
#